data_AF-A0A9N9U910-F1
#
_entry.id   AF-A0A9N9U910-F1
#
_cell.length_a   1.000
_cell.length_b   1.000
_cell.length_c   1.000
_cell.angle_alpha   90.00
_cell.angle_beta   90.00
_cell.angle_gamma   90.00
#
_symmetry.space_group_name_H-M   'P 1'
#
loop_
_entity.id
_entity.type
_entity.pdbx_description
1 polymer ?
#
loop_
_entity_poly.entity_id
_entity_poly.type
_entity_poly.pdbx_seq_one_letter_code
_entity_poly.pdbx_strand_id
1 'polypeptide(L)' 'MAPSAEASSSIAVPEQHATKVTLAGKVIAVTGTNRGIGLGVAKSCLDNGAAVMSNNNEDF' A
#
# COMPACT_ATOMS: atom_id res chain seq x y z
N MET A 1 35.58 -3.05 -35.02
CA MET A 1 34.70 -1.88 -35.22
C MET A 1 33.61 -1.96 -34.16
N ALA A 2 33.75 -1.15 -33.09
CA ALA A 2 32.81 -0.81 -32.01
C ALA A 2 31.98 -1.93 -31.31
N PRO A 3 31.78 -1.79 -30.00
CA PRO A 3 30.45 -1.36 -29.58
C PRO A 3 30.53 0.04 -28.95
N SER A 4 29.72 0.95 -29.47
CA SER A 4 29.53 2.30 -28.96
C SER A 4 28.14 2.36 -28.36
N ALA A 5 28.04 3.14 -27.28
CA ALA A 5 26.83 3.66 -26.65
C ALA A 5 26.10 2.72 -25.68
N GLU A 6 26.41 2.89 -24.39
CA GLU A 6 25.36 2.94 -23.37
C GLU A 6 25.49 4.27 -22.63
N ALA A 7 24.70 5.25 -23.09
CA ALA A 7 24.57 6.55 -22.47
C ALA A 7 23.85 6.38 -21.13
N SER A 8 24.56 6.71 -20.05
CA SER A 8 24.03 6.79 -18.69
C SER A 8 23.02 7.94 -18.60
N SER A 9 21.74 7.63 -18.81
CA SER A 9 20.63 8.53 -18.54
C SER A 9 20.20 8.33 -17.08
N SER A 10 20.75 9.16 -16.20
CA SER A 10 20.31 9.31 -14.82
C SER A 10 18.87 9.86 -14.79
N ILE A 11 17.88 8.97 -14.89
CA ILE A 11 16.49 9.29 -14.62
C ILE A 11 16.38 9.39 -13.10
N ALA A 12 16.17 10.60 -12.59
CA ALA A 12 15.85 10.83 -11.18
C ALA A 12 14.62 9.99 -10.84
N VAL A 13 14.82 8.97 -10.02
CA VAL A 13 13.77 8.07 -9.54
C VAL A 13 12.70 8.94 -8.91
N PRO A 14 11.43 8.91 -9.39
CA PRO A 14 10.37 9.69 -8.77
C PRO A 14 10.31 9.33 -7.29
N GLU A 15 10.19 10.32 -6.41
CA GLU A 15 9.96 10.07 -4.98
C GLU A 15 8.72 9.17 -4.87
N GLN A 16 9.00 7.88 -4.69
CA GLN A 16 8.02 6.82 -4.80
C GLN A 16 7.19 6.93 -3.54
N HIS A 17 6.01 7.57 -3.65
CA HIS A 17 5.10 7.84 -2.53
C HIS A 17 5.04 6.59 -1.64
N ALA A 18 5.60 6.71 -0.43
CA ALA A 18 5.70 5.61 0.50
C ALA A 18 4.31 5.30 1.06
N THR A 19 3.57 4.43 0.37
CA THR A 19 2.26 3.92 0.82
C THR A 19 2.38 2.91 1.95
N LYS A 20 3.61 2.44 2.21
CA LYS A 20 3.91 1.50 3.28
C LYS A 20 4.25 2.24 4.56
N VAL A 21 3.26 2.39 5.43
CA VAL A 21 3.36 2.99 6.76
C VAL A 21 3.31 1.92 7.83
N THR A 22 4.12 2.03 8.88
CA THR A 22 4.11 1.03 9.96
C THR A 22 2.84 1.17 10.80
N LEU A 23 1.88 0.26 10.58
CA LEU A 23 0.67 0.11 11.39
C LEU A 23 0.70 -1.17 12.24
N ALA A 24 1.85 -1.87 12.24
CA ALA A 24 2.11 -3.05 13.04
C ALA A 24 1.73 -2.85 14.52
N GLY A 25 0.89 -3.76 15.04
CA GLY A 25 0.44 -3.74 16.43
C GLY A 25 -0.65 -2.71 16.75
N LYS A 26 -1.15 -1.97 15.75
CA LYS A 26 -2.31 -1.07 15.91
C LYS A 26 -3.59 -1.77 15.48
N VAL A 27 -4.68 -1.46 16.18
CA VAL A 27 -6.03 -1.89 15.81
C VAL A 27 -6.74 -0.73 15.13
N ILE A 28 -7.29 -0.96 13.94
CA ILE A 28 -8.01 0.05 13.15
C ILE A 28 -9.42 -0.46 12.89
N ALA A 29 -10.42 0.27 13.38
CA ALA A 29 -11.82 0.01 13.04
C ALA A 29 -12.14 0.69 11.70
N VAL A 30 -12.56 -0.09 10.71
CA VAL A 30 -12.95 0.44 9.39
C VAL A 30 -14.41 0.09 9.14
N THR A 31 -15.24 1.10 8.94
CA THR A 31 -16.67 0.95 8.64
C THR A 31 -16.90 0.96 7.13
N GLY A 32 -17.90 0.23 6.63
CA GLY A 32 -18.24 0.26 5.20
C GLY A 32 -17.21 -0.44 4.30
N THR A 33 -16.56 -1.49 4.81
CA THR A 33 -15.53 -2.29 4.13
C THR A 33 -16.07 -3.21 3.04
N ASN A 34 -17.39 -3.25 2.85
CA ASN A 34 -18.03 -4.10 1.86
C ASN A 34 -17.81 -3.67 0.41
N ARG A 35 -17.55 -2.37 0.16
CA ARG A 35 -17.35 -1.85 -1.21
C ARG A 35 -16.58 -0.53 -1.23
N GLY A 36 -16.04 -0.22 -2.41
CA GLY A 36 -15.41 1.06 -2.69
C GLY A 36 -14.18 1.31 -1.82
N ILE A 37 -14.08 2.54 -1.33
CA ILE A 37 -12.92 3.03 -0.57
C ILE A 37 -12.74 2.35 0.78
N GLY A 38 -13.80 1.92 1.47
CA GLY A 38 -13.67 1.21 2.75
C GLY A 38 -12.91 -0.11 2.63
N LEU A 39 -13.16 -0.88 1.56
CA LEU A 39 -12.44 -2.13 1.26
C LEU A 39 -10.97 -1.87 0.95
N GLY A 40 -10.69 -0.86 0.11
CA GLY A 40 -9.32 -0.50 -0.26
C GLY A 40 -8.49 -0.03 0.93
N VAL A 41 -9.10 0.75 1.83
CA VAL A 41 -8.44 1.22 3.06
C VAL A 41 -8.20 0.07 4.02
N ALA A 42 -9.19 -0.80 4.26
CA ALA A 42 -9.00 -1.97 5.12
C ALA A 42 -7.86 -2.87 4.62
N LYS A 43 -7.82 -3.17 3.32
CA LYS A 43 -6.75 -3.95 2.71
C LYS A 43 -5.39 -3.29 2.85
N SER A 44 -5.31 -1.99 2.58
CA SER A 44 -4.08 -1.21 2.78
C SER A 44 -3.62 -1.22 4.24
N CYS A 45 -4.53 -1.09 5.21
CA CYS A 45 -4.19 -1.18 6.63
C CYS A 45 -3.65 -2.57 7.00
N LEU A 46 -4.20 -3.64 6.43
CA LEU A 46 -3.73 -5.01 6.62
C LEU A 46 -2.32 -5.22 6.06
N ASP A 47 -2.07 -4.74 4.83
CA ASP A 47 -0.74 -4.75 4.18
C ASP A 47 0.34 -4.00 4.99
N ASN A 48 -0.10 -3.04 5.80
CA ASN A 48 0.73 -2.23 6.69
C ASN A 48 0.87 -2.82 8.11
N GLY A 49 0.32 -4.02 8.35
CA GLY A 49 0.44 -4.78 9.59
C GLY A 49 -0.57 -4.41 10.67
N ALA A 50 -1.61 -3.64 10.34
CA ALA A 50 -2.69 -3.35 11.28
C ALA A 50 -3.58 -4.59 11.47
N ALA A 51 -4.12 -4.76 12.67
CA ALA A 51 -5.30 -5.58 12.87
C ALA A 51 -6.54 -4.73 12.52
N VAL A 52 -7.28 -5.12 11.50
CA VAL A 52 -8.47 -4.36 11.08
C VAL A 52 -9.70 -5.04 11.67
N MET A 53 -10.66 -4.27 12.19
CA MET A 53 -11.98 -4.79 12.58
C MET A 53 -13.07 -4.23 11.67
N SER A 54 -13.85 -5.13 11.07
CA SER A 54 -15.02 -4.84 10.26
C SER A 54 -16.28 -4.95 11.14
N ASN A 55 -17.24 -4.05 10.94
CA ASN A 55 -18.54 -4.15 11.63
C ASN A 55 -19.46 -5.22 11.01
N ASN A 56 -19.09 -5.78 9.86
CA ASN A 56 -19.75 -6.97 9.35
C ASN A 56 -19.06 -8.20 9.96
N ASN A 57 -19.85 -9.16 10.42
CA ASN A 57 -19.42 -10.45 10.97
C ASN A 57 -18.75 -11.38 9.94
N GLU A 58 -18.21 -10.82 8.87
CA GLU A 58 -17.46 -11.50 7.81
C GLU A 58 -16.04 -10.93 7.87
N ASP A 59 -15.04 -11.81 8.03
CA ASP A 59 -13.63 -11.48 7.78
C ASP A 59 -13.51 -10.84 6.37
N PHE A 60 -12.71 -9.76 6.28
CA PHE A 60 -12.60 -8.84 5.14
C PHE A 60 -12.57 -9.48 3.74
#